data_AF-A0A151Z9D6-F1
#
_entry.id   AF-A0A151Z9D6-F1
#
_cell.length_a   1.000
_cell.length_b   1.000
_cell.length_c   1.000
_cell.angle_alpha   90.00
_cell.angle_beta   90.00
_cell.angle_gamma   90.00
#
_symmetry.space_group_name_H-M   'P 1'
#
loop_
_entity.id
_entity.type
_entity.pdbx_description
1 polymer ?
#
loop_
_entity_poly.entity_id
_entity_poly.type
_entity_poly.pdbx_seq_one_letter_code
_entity_poly.pdbx_strand_id
1 'polypeptide(L)'
;MAFLQKIKSLFQPNKEDEQIEKIVEVKYFTGHLPNTILVKIINMVMNDYLPQEIGNVKKVDLFLQKFMLLNKNIKNNVMTRLISNSVFNIFNRDTLETYLRFINYIEFKSLYIRSDLKASNPLVSNLNEKLLTNPKDIQFHFLRVDSKLFKWFKVFLSGSLIQSLNSFTIVCQEPDQLTTDDSNNFKEIESNKFNLETLELYIDTFIFYENLFTIVNPEHLKNLKIIDSQDVSIGTGIPTIVDDFPHKYMYKFTNLITLEISSTFYFLNSELCEVFKLNPFLEKFTFTLAYFGSMVECDPTVFFNAIQDHPKLRELSLTFMNVGMRSIPIDQLVNYLSTNTVLETLVYFANIPPPTIPKSKIRNQTLKSLVINPVHYKFLLTCWEIENPQLTSLSLHHNDTLFNINNSTWPTKFPNLQNLTIHQIKKDLNKWVNENLNLVLIHCKKLQVLHTSSEKYEPKCTYDKRIFQLICSSNLVELSIEGDNVDKFNHTIFETNIPTLKKVVLYGITWNDSTMNAIVNNKTVEHLTFFLLNSDRPCPFKFLIHLLQKNKTLKHLNMNSILFEYANLSQFPEFIQVIRDNQTLLSLDLFSIMFPPQYVVEYEKVCNEKLL
;
A
#
# COMPACT_ATOMS: atom_id res chain seq x y z
N MET A 1 25.58 -34.53 -44.95
CA MET A 1 25.57 -35.42 -43.76
C MET A 1 26.80 -35.28 -42.85
N ALA A 2 28.01 -35.08 -43.38
CA ALA A 2 29.24 -34.96 -42.56
C ALA A 2 29.26 -33.78 -41.55
N PHE A 3 28.58 -32.67 -41.83
CA PHE A 3 28.50 -31.50 -40.93
C PHE A 3 27.59 -31.74 -39.71
N LEU A 4 26.48 -32.44 -39.89
CA LEU A 4 25.54 -32.82 -38.81
C LEU A 4 26.13 -33.90 -37.88
N GLN A 5 27.00 -34.77 -38.39
CA GLN A 5 27.79 -35.69 -37.54
C GLN A 5 28.85 -34.96 -36.72
N LYS A 6 29.46 -33.89 -37.27
CA LYS A 6 30.47 -33.06 -36.58
C LYS A 6 29.86 -32.16 -35.49
N ILE A 7 28.59 -31.76 -35.64
CA ILE A 7 27.83 -31.08 -34.57
C ILE A 7 27.39 -32.07 -33.50
N LYS A 8 26.95 -33.29 -33.86
CA LYS A 8 26.61 -34.32 -32.88
C LYS A 8 27.81 -34.77 -32.03
N SER A 9 29.03 -34.75 -32.57
CA SER A 9 30.25 -35.05 -31.79
C SER A 9 30.68 -33.93 -30.84
N LEU A 10 30.18 -32.70 -31.00
CA LEU A 10 30.46 -31.57 -30.10
C LEU A 10 29.55 -31.55 -28.86
N PHE A 11 28.47 -32.36 -28.85
CA PHE A 11 27.51 -32.50 -27.75
C PHE A 11 27.43 -33.93 -27.21
N GLN A 12 28.35 -34.81 -27.59
CA GLN A 12 28.51 -36.07 -26.88
C GLN A 12 29.32 -35.78 -25.62
N PRO A 13 28.77 -36.03 -24.42
CA PRO A 13 29.53 -35.89 -23.18
C PRO A 13 30.76 -36.79 -23.30
N ASN A 14 31.95 -36.26 -23.01
CA ASN A 14 33.13 -37.11 -22.95
C ASN A 14 32.90 -38.14 -21.84
N LYS A 15 33.43 -39.36 -22.00
CA LYS A 15 33.42 -40.35 -20.90
C LYS A 15 34.09 -39.84 -19.62
N GLU A 16 34.97 -38.84 -19.75
CA GLU A 16 35.56 -38.11 -18.63
C GLU A 16 34.54 -37.18 -17.94
N ASP A 17 33.62 -36.55 -18.68
CA ASP A 17 32.56 -35.71 -18.13
C ASP A 17 31.53 -36.56 -17.34
N GLU A 18 31.20 -37.76 -17.80
CA GLU A 18 30.30 -38.70 -17.07
C GLU A 18 30.94 -39.19 -15.75
N GLN A 19 32.26 -39.33 -15.70
CA GLN A 19 32.98 -39.66 -14.46
C GLN A 19 33.04 -38.46 -13.51
N ILE A 20 33.26 -37.25 -14.04
CA ILE A 20 33.25 -36.02 -13.25
C ILE A 20 31.85 -35.73 -12.70
N GLU A 21 30.79 -35.90 -13.48
CA GLU A 21 29.39 -35.78 -13.02
C GLU A 21 29.12 -36.74 -11.87
N LYS A 22 29.47 -38.02 -11.99
CA LYS A 22 29.33 -39.02 -10.90
C LYS A 22 30.12 -38.65 -9.65
N ILE A 23 31.35 -38.15 -9.81
CA ILE A 23 32.20 -37.76 -8.68
C ILE A 23 31.63 -36.51 -7.98
N VAL A 24 31.09 -35.55 -8.72
CA VAL A 24 30.45 -34.34 -8.15
C VAL A 24 29.12 -34.69 -7.47
N GLU A 25 28.30 -35.58 -8.06
CA GLU A 25 27.03 -36.05 -7.49
C GLU A 25 27.24 -36.75 -6.14
N VAL A 26 28.24 -37.65 -6.07
CA VAL A 26 28.55 -38.42 -4.86
C VAL A 26 29.26 -37.59 -3.78
N LYS A 27 30.01 -36.54 -4.15
CA LYS A 27 30.80 -35.77 -3.18
C LYS A 27 30.06 -34.57 -2.58
N TYR A 28 29.05 -34.03 -3.28
CA TYR A 28 28.35 -32.81 -2.87
C TYR A 28 26.84 -32.97 -2.64
N PHE A 29 26.20 -34.07 -3.07
CA PHE A 29 24.74 -34.22 -3.05
C PHE A 29 24.23 -35.54 -2.45
N THR A 30 24.89 -36.06 -1.41
CA THR A 30 24.49 -37.31 -0.71
C THR A 30 23.25 -37.19 0.19
N GLY A 31 22.56 -36.05 0.20
CA GLY A 31 21.30 -35.85 0.91
C GLY A 31 20.11 -35.72 -0.06
N HIS A 32 19.02 -36.43 0.20
CA HIS A 32 17.77 -36.24 -0.54
C HIS A 32 17.01 -35.04 0.04
N LEU A 33 17.39 -33.83 -0.39
CA LEU A 33 16.54 -32.66 -0.13
C LEU A 33 15.26 -32.82 -0.99
N PRO A 34 14.05 -32.79 -0.42
CA PRO A 34 12.82 -32.88 -1.20
C PRO A 34 12.79 -31.78 -2.29
N ASN A 35 12.39 -32.15 -3.51
CA ASN A 35 12.30 -31.22 -4.64
C ASN A 35 11.54 -29.94 -4.28
N THR A 36 10.50 -30.03 -3.44
CA THR A 36 9.74 -28.88 -2.95
C THR A 36 10.59 -27.89 -2.15
N ILE A 37 11.50 -28.36 -1.30
CA ILE A 37 12.40 -27.51 -0.52
C ILE A 37 13.45 -26.90 -1.46
N LEU A 38 13.97 -27.69 -2.40
CA LEU A 38 14.94 -27.22 -3.39
C LEU A 38 14.34 -26.13 -4.30
N VAL A 39 13.10 -26.29 -4.76
CA VAL A 39 12.34 -25.25 -5.49
C VAL A 39 12.21 -23.98 -4.66
N LYS A 40 11.86 -24.10 -3.36
CA LYS A 40 11.74 -22.93 -2.47
C LYS A 40 13.05 -22.18 -2.29
N ILE A 41 14.14 -22.89 -2.00
CA ILE A 41 15.47 -22.29 -1.83
C ILE A 41 15.90 -21.59 -3.13
N ILE A 42 15.71 -22.24 -4.27
CA ILE A 42 16.09 -21.66 -5.56
C ILE A 42 15.21 -20.44 -5.86
N ASN A 43 13.90 -20.49 -5.64
CA ASN A 43 13.02 -19.33 -5.82
C ASN A 43 13.43 -18.16 -4.91
N MET A 44 13.83 -18.41 -3.66
CA MET A 44 14.35 -17.38 -2.76
C MET A 44 15.63 -16.75 -3.34
N VAL A 45 16.62 -17.58 -3.69
CA VAL A 45 17.88 -17.12 -4.32
C VAL A 45 17.60 -16.32 -5.60
N MET A 46 16.72 -16.79 -6.46
CA MET A 46 16.34 -16.11 -7.70
C MET A 46 15.68 -14.76 -7.43
N ASN A 47 14.78 -14.68 -6.44
CA ASN A 47 14.13 -13.43 -6.06
C ASN A 47 15.11 -12.43 -5.43
N ASP A 48 16.18 -12.89 -4.78
CA ASP A 48 17.22 -12.01 -4.22
C ASP A 48 18.14 -11.44 -5.31
N TYR A 49 18.49 -12.24 -6.33
CA TYR A 49 19.47 -11.84 -7.35
C TYR A 49 18.86 -11.19 -8.61
N LEU A 50 17.65 -11.56 -9.03
CA LEU A 50 17.04 -11.03 -10.26
C LEU A 50 16.69 -9.53 -10.24
N PRO A 51 16.22 -8.93 -9.14
CA PRO A 51 15.82 -7.52 -9.13
C PRO A 51 17.00 -6.53 -9.18
N GLN A 52 18.21 -6.95 -8.79
CA GLN A 52 19.28 -6.03 -8.40
C GLN A 52 20.42 -5.96 -9.44
N GLU A 53 20.21 -5.30 -10.58
CA GLU A 53 21.25 -4.98 -11.60
C GLU A 53 21.64 -6.09 -12.61
N ILE A 54 22.15 -5.62 -13.76
CA ILE A 54 22.65 -6.42 -14.90
C ILE A 54 23.72 -7.45 -14.47
N GLY A 55 24.56 -7.09 -13.48
CA GLY A 55 25.64 -7.94 -12.99
C GLY A 55 25.14 -9.25 -12.35
N ASN A 56 23.94 -9.24 -11.76
CA ASN A 56 23.38 -10.40 -11.09
C ASN A 56 22.64 -11.34 -12.05
N VAL A 57 22.15 -10.85 -13.21
CA VAL A 57 21.60 -11.70 -14.29
C VAL A 57 22.64 -12.72 -14.79
N LYS A 58 23.93 -12.33 -14.87
CA LYS A 58 25.03 -13.24 -15.22
C LYS A 58 25.25 -14.33 -14.16
N LYS A 59 25.10 -13.99 -12.87
CA LYS A 59 25.22 -14.97 -11.77
C LYS A 59 24.09 -15.99 -11.84
N VAL A 60 22.88 -15.53 -12.14
CA VAL A 60 21.73 -16.41 -12.38
C VAL A 60 21.96 -17.30 -13.61
N ASP A 61 22.47 -16.77 -14.73
CA ASP A 61 22.77 -17.57 -15.93
C ASP A 61 23.80 -18.67 -15.61
N LEU A 62 24.88 -18.31 -14.89
CA LEU A 62 25.88 -19.28 -14.43
C LEU A 62 25.29 -20.32 -13.46
N PHE A 63 24.40 -19.91 -12.56
CA PHE A 63 23.69 -20.82 -11.67
C PHE A 63 22.85 -21.81 -12.47
N LEU A 64 22.03 -21.34 -13.41
CA LEU A 64 21.19 -22.20 -14.24
C LEU A 64 22.04 -23.12 -15.12
N GLN A 65 23.13 -22.65 -15.70
CA GLN A 65 24.07 -23.48 -16.49
C GLN A 65 24.65 -24.62 -15.65
N LYS A 66 25.05 -24.34 -14.40
CA LYS A 66 25.53 -25.37 -13.48
C LYS A 66 24.41 -26.28 -13.00
N PHE A 67 23.23 -25.74 -12.73
CA PHE A 67 22.06 -26.50 -12.28
C PHE A 67 21.52 -27.43 -13.37
N MET A 68 21.67 -27.07 -14.65
CA MET A 68 21.32 -27.92 -15.79
C MET A 68 22.14 -29.20 -15.90
N LEU A 69 23.29 -29.28 -15.21
CA LEU A 69 24.16 -30.47 -15.11
C LEU A 69 23.70 -31.43 -14.01
N LEU A 70 22.66 -31.09 -13.25
CA LEU A 70 22.08 -32.01 -12.27
C LEU A 70 21.26 -33.10 -12.97
N ASN A 71 21.08 -34.23 -12.26
CA ASN A 71 20.30 -35.37 -12.70
C ASN A 71 18.99 -34.97 -13.41
N LYS A 72 18.71 -35.59 -14.56
CA LYS A 72 17.52 -35.34 -15.40
C LYS A 72 16.20 -35.33 -14.61
N ASN A 73 16.09 -36.17 -13.57
CA ASN A 73 14.90 -36.24 -12.73
C ASN A 73 14.77 -35.04 -11.78
N ILE A 74 15.87 -34.52 -11.25
CA ILE A 74 15.88 -33.30 -10.42
C ILE A 74 15.62 -32.09 -11.32
N LYS A 75 16.30 -32.02 -12.47
CA LYS A 75 16.12 -30.97 -13.47
C LYS A 75 14.65 -30.80 -13.86
N ASN A 76 13.98 -31.88 -14.26
CA ASN A 76 12.59 -31.80 -14.70
C ASN A 76 11.60 -31.51 -13.56
N ASN A 77 11.85 -32.02 -12.35
CA ASN A 77 10.90 -31.83 -11.24
C ASN A 77 11.08 -30.51 -10.48
N VAL A 78 12.27 -29.89 -10.56
CA VAL A 78 12.61 -28.65 -9.85
C VAL A 78 12.53 -27.45 -10.78
N MET A 79 13.14 -27.51 -11.98
CA MET A 79 13.20 -26.36 -12.88
C MET A 79 11.82 -25.96 -13.37
N THR A 80 10.98 -26.89 -13.82
CA THR A 80 9.64 -26.55 -14.35
C THR A 80 8.66 -26.02 -13.30
N ARG A 81 9.09 -25.89 -12.03
CA ARG A 81 8.30 -25.37 -10.91
C ARG A 81 8.89 -24.08 -10.32
N LEU A 82 9.94 -23.52 -10.94
CA LEU A 82 10.51 -22.26 -10.51
C LEU A 82 9.59 -21.11 -10.91
N ILE A 83 9.18 -20.34 -9.91
CA ILE A 83 8.31 -19.18 -10.07
C ILE A 83 9.03 -18.00 -9.43
N SER A 84 9.34 -17.01 -10.25
CA SER A 84 9.90 -15.74 -9.80
C SER A 84 8.76 -14.74 -9.62
N ASN A 85 8.64 -14.22 -8.41
CA ASN A 85 7.72 -13.12 -8.12
C ASN A 85 8.28 -11.76 -8.59
N SER A 86 9.55 -11.75 -8.99
CA SER A 86 10.27 -10.57 -9.49
C SER A 86 9.94 -10.26 -10.95
N VAL A 87 10.02 -8.97 -11.29
CA VAL A 87 9.91 -8.44 -12.65
C VAL A 87 11.22 -8.70 -13.39
N PHE A 88 11.17 -9.27 -14.61
CA PHE A 88 12.38 -9.44 -15.42
C PHE A 88 12.61 -8.21 -16.31
N ASN A 89 13.79 -7.61 -16.20
CA ASN A 89 14.16 -6.39 -16.93
C ASN A 89 14.84 -6.73 -18.28
N ILE A 90 14.22 -6.33 -19.38
CA ILE A 90 14.73 -6.46 -20.75
C ILE A 90 15.06 -5.07 -21.29
N PHE A 91 16.32 -4.77 -21.53
CA PHE A 91 16.74 -3.43 -22.00
C PHE A 91 17.73 -3.45 -23.16
N ASN A 92 18.28 -4.62 -23.49
CA ASN A 92 19.16 -4.78 -24.63
C ASN A 92 19.03 -6.20 -25.20
N ARG A 93 19.80 -6.49 -26.26
CA ARG A 93 19.82 -7.80 -26.88
C ARG A 93 20.23 -8.91 -25.91
N ASP A 94 21.24 -8.70 -25.08
CA ASP A 94 21.80 -9.73 -24.21
C ASP A 94 20.80 -10.16 -23.12
N THR A 95 20.06 -9.20 -22.56
CA THR A 95 19.00 -9.47 -21.57
C THR A 95 17.79 -10.12 -22.21
N LEU A 96 17.45 -9.78 -23.45
CA LEU A 96 16.42 -10.48 -24.22
C LEU A 96 16.81 -11.93 -24.51
N GLU A 97 18.05 -12.18 -24.97
CA GLU A 97 18.56 -13.54 -25.18
C GLU A 97 18.54 -14.34 -23.89
N THR A 98 18.88 -13.71 -22.78
CA THR A 98 18.84 -14.35 -21.46
C THR A 98 17.43 -14.68 -21.02
N TYR A 99 16.48 -13.74 -21.18
CA TYR A 99 15.07 -14.00 -20.92
C TYR A 99 14.53 -15.18 -21.73
N LEU A 100 14.78 -15.21 -23.04
CA LEU A 100 14.31 -16.28 -23.93
C LEU A 100 14.91 -17.65 -23.58
N ARG A 101 16.11 -17.67 -22.98
CA ARG A 101 16.69 -18.89 -22.39
C ARG A 101 15.97 -19.26 -21.09
N PHE A 102 15.77 -18.30 -20.20
CA PHE A 102 15.24 -18.52 -18.85
C PHE A 102 13.75 -18.90 -18.85
N ILE A 103 12.93 -18.33 -19.73
CA ILE A 103 11.48 -18.57 -19.76
C ILE A 103 11.10 -20.05 -19.95
N ASN A 104 11.99 -20.88 -20.49
CA ASN A 104 11.74 -22.32 -20.59
C ASN A 104 11.85 -23.05 -19.23
N TYR A 105 12.38 -22.36 -18.22
CA TYR A 105 12.68 -22.93 -16.90
C TYR A 105 12.12 -22.11 -15.75
N ILE A 106 11.86 -20.82 -15.92
CA ILE A 106 11.40 -19.93 -14.85
C ILE A 106 10.16 -19.23 -15.35
N GLU A 107 9.10 -19.34 -14.56
CA GLU A 107 7.92 -18.52 -14.76
C GLU A 107 8.11 -17.16 -14.07
N PHE A 108 8.06 -16.09 -14.86
CA PHE A 108 8.10 -14.72 -14.35
C PHE A 108 6.69 -14.17 -14.16
N LYS A 109 6.51 -13.32 -13.15
CA LYS A 109 5.25 -12.62 -12.89
C LYS A 109 4.95 -11.57 -13.98
N SER A 110 5.91 -10.72 -14.30
CA SER A 110 5.78 -9.65 -15.29
C SER A 110 7.11 -9.33 -15.96
N LEU A 111 7.05 -8.59 -17.07
CA LEU A 111 8.21 -8.11 -17.80
C LEU A 111 8.30 -6.59 -17.74
N TYR A 112 9.51 -6.08 -17.68
CA TYR A 112 9.80 -4.66 -17.83
C TYR A 112 10.72 -4.47 -19.03
N ILE A 113 10.26 -3.70 -20.02
CA ILE A 113 10.92 -3.58 -21.32
C ILE A 113 11.32 -2.12 -21.54
N ARG A 114 12.63 -1.87 -21.69
CA ARG A 114 13.16 -0.53 -21.98
C ARG A 114 13.22 -0.25 -23.47
N SER A 115 12.97 1.01 -23.82
CA SER A 115 13.03 1.54 -25.20
C SER A 115 14.38 1.38 -25.90
N ASP A 116 15.46 1.16 -25.15
CA ASP A 116 16.81 0.94 -25.67
C ASP A 116 16.92 -0.36 -26.49
N LEU A 117 16.01 -1.32 -26.26
CA LEU A 117 15.90 -2.51 -27.09
C LEU A 117 15.36 -2.13 -28.47
N LYS A 118 16.19 -2.24 -29.52
CA LYS A 118 15.74 -1.98 -30.89
C LYS A 118 14.59 -2.91 -31.28
N ALA A 119 13.44 -2.36 -31.67
CA ALA A 119 12.29 -3.15 -32.12
C ALA A 119 12.59 -4.00 -33.38
N SER A 120 13.57 -3.60 -34.20
CA SER A 120 14.06 -4.39 -35.34
C SER A 120 14.97 -5.56 -34.96
N ASN A 121 15.22 -5.81 -33.67
CA ASN A 121 16.01 -6.95 -33.23
C ASN A 121 15.29 -8.26 -33.62
N PRO A 122 15.96 -9.19 -34.34
CA PRO A 122 15.35 -10.44 -34.79
C PRO A 122 14.68 -11.25 -33.67
N LEU A 123 15.19 -11.16 -32.44
CA LEU A 123 14.70 -11.91 -31.28
C LEU A 123 13.37 -11.40 -30.72
N VAL A 124 12.92 -10.20 -31.13
CA VAL A 124 11.62 -9.64 -30.71
C VAL A 124 10.48 -10.51 -31.26
N SER A 125 10.63 -11.07 -32.46
CA SER A 125 9.66 -12.02 -33.01
C SER A 125 9.47 -13.24 -32.11
N ASN A 126 10.57 -13.84 -31.63
CA ASN A 126 10.53 -14.96 -30.69
C ASN A 126 9.89 -14.58 -29.35
N LEU A 127 10.16 -13.37 -28.84
CA LEU A 127 9.50 -12.86 -27.64
C LEU A 127 7.99 -12.77 -27.84
N ASN A 128 7.54 -12.25 -28.98
CA ASN A 128 6.13 -12.11 -29.28
C ASN A 128 5.42 -13.46 -29.37
N GLU A 129 6.02 -14.44 -30.03
CA GLU A 129 5.49 -15.81 -30.06
C GLU A 129 5.37 -16.40 -28.65
N LYS A 130 6.36 -16.17 -27.78
CA LYS A 130 6.31 -16.64 -26.40
C LYS A 130 5.21 -15.96 -25.60
N LEU A 131 5.06 -14.64 -25.71
CA LEU A 131 4.01 -13.88 -25.03
C LEU A 131 2.59 -14.26 -25.50
N LEU A 132 2.44 -14.68 -26.76
CA LEU A 132 1.17 -15.23 -27.26
C LEU A 132 0.82 -16.56 -26.59
N THR A 133 1.81 -17.44 -26.39
CA THR A 133 1.59 -18.76 -25.76
C THR A 133 1.55 -18.70 -24.23
N ASN A 134 2.13 -17.67 -23.63
CA ASN A 134 2.20 -17.46 -22.20
C ASN A 134 2.04 -15.96 -21.90
N PRO A 135 0.79 -15.45 -21.86
CA PRO A 135 0.52 -14.04 -21.60
C PRO A 135 1.08 -13.61 -20.24
N LYS A 136 1.71 -12.44 -20.22
CA LYS A 136 2.30 -11.82 -19.02
C LYS A 136 1.94 -10.34 -18.99
N ASP A 137 1.87 -9.76 -17.80
CA ASP A 137 1.80 -8.31 -17.64
C ASP A 137 3.12 -7.69 -18.15
N ILE A 138 3.00 -6.64 -18.96
CA ILE A 138 4.16 -5.97 -19.57
C ILE A 138 4.17 -4.50 -19.16
N GLN A 139 5.28 -4.11 -18.56
CA GLN A 139 5.63 -2.73 -18.27
C GLN A 139 6.61 -2.25 -19.32
N PHE A 140 6.34 -1.11 -19.92
CA PHE A 140 7.22 -0.48 -20.88
C PHE A 140 7.81 0.79 -20.26
N HIS A 141 9.13 0.90 -20.31
CA HIS A 141 9.83 2.07 -19.85
C HIS A 141 10.50 2.80 -21.00
N PHE A 142 10.16 4.06 -21.13
CA PHE A 142 10.66 4.94 -22.16
C PHE A 142 11.47 6.05 -21.51
N LEU A 143 12.71 6.20 -21.98
CA LEU A 143 13.54 7.35 -21.64
C LEU A 143 13.08 8.63 -22.35
N ARG A 144 12.33 8.48 -23.45
CA ARG A 144 11.75 9.57 -24.22
C ARG A 144 10.50 9.08 -24.94
N VAL A 145 9.44 9.87 -24.89
CA VAL A 145 8.28 9.71 -25.78
C VAL A 145 8.48 10.62 -26.98
N ASP A 146 8.85 10.05 -28.12
CA ASP A 146 9.00 10.76 -29.41
C ASP A 146 8.26 10.02 -30.53
N SER A 147 8.42 10.48 -31.78
CA SER A 147 7.74 9.86 -32.93
C SER A 147 8.15 8.42 -33.20
N LYS A 148 9.31 8.04 -32.70
CA LYS A 148 9.85 6.70 -32.81
C LYS A 148 9.22 5.77 -31.78
N LEU A 149 8.60 6.27 -30.71
CA LEU A 149 7.85 5.45 -29.75
C LEU A 149 6.72 4.67 -30.42
N PHE A 150 5.88 5.33 -31.22
CA PHE A 150 4.75 4.68 -31.89
C PHE A 150 5.22 3.67 -32.92
N LYS A 151 6.27 4.03 -33.67
CA LYS A 151 6.92 3.09 -34.58
C LYS A 151 7.51 1.91 -33.81
N TRP A 152 8.06 2.15 -32.63
CA TRP A 152 8.60 1.11 -31.76
C TRP A 152 7.49 0.19 -31.27
N PHE A 153 6.40 0.70 -30.70
CA PHE A 153 5.24 -0.11 -30.30
C PHE A 153 4.69 -0.95 -31.44
N LYS A 154 4.51 -0.36 -32.63
CA LYS A 154 3.97 -1.07 -33.80
C LYS A 154 4.89 -2.19 -34.28
N VAL A 155 6.20 -1.99 -34.24
CA VAL A 155 7.18 -3.01 -34.65
C VAL A 155 7.34 -4.07 -33.56
N PHE A 156 7.34 -3.64 -32.30
CA PHE A 156 7.56 -4.48 -31.14
C PHE A 156 6.34 -5.36 -30.83
N LEU A 157 5.16 -4.75 -30.75
CA LEU A 157 3.87 -5.41 -30.57
C LEU A 157 3.18 -5.42 -31.92
N SER A 158 3.43 -6.43 -32.75
CA SER A 158 2.80 -6.58 -34.06
C SER A 158 1.94 -7.83 -34.14
N GLY A 159 0.97 -7.84 -35.05
CA GLY A 159 0.11 -9.00 -35.32
C GLY A 159 -0.87 -9.33 -34.20
N SER A 160 -1.06 -10.62 -33.90
CA SER A 160 -2.02 -11.13 -32.92
C SER A 160 -1.72 -10.72 -31.48
N LEU A 161 -0.45 -10.40 -31.15
CA LEU A 161 -0.05 -10.04 -29.79
C LEU A 161 -0.70 -8.72 -29.33
N ILE A 162 -0.91 -7.77 -30.25
CA ILE A 162 -1.63 -6.52 -29.99
C ILE A 162 -3.02 -6.80 -29.41
N GLN A 163 -3.67 -7.87 -29.85
CA GLN A 163 -5.04 -8.21 -29.48
C GLN A 163 -5.13 -9.05 -28.20
N SER A 164 -4.04 -9.68 -27.77
CA SER A 164 -4.02 -10.59 -26.61
C SER A 164 -3.49 -9.93 -25.33
N LEU A 165 -2.99 -8.70 -25.40
CA LEU A 165 -2.50 -7.97 -24.24
C LEU A 165 -3.67 -7.23 -23.58
N ASN A 166 -3.92 -7.51 -22.29
CA ASN A 166 -5.03 -6.94 -21.52
C ASN A 166 -4.61 -5.72 -20.69
N SER A 167 -3.32 -5.57 -20.36
CA SER A 167 -2.80 -4.56 -19.45
C SER A 167 -1.52 -3.93 -20.00
N PHE A 168 -1.39 -2.60 -19.95
CA PHE A 168 -0.13 -1.88 -20.14
C PHE A 168 0.19 -1.01 -18.93
N THR A 169 1.46 -1.03 -18.53
CA THR A 169 2.05 0.03 -17.72
C THR A 169 3.08 0.77 -18.56
N ILE A 170 2.96 2.08 -18.68
CA ILE A 170 3.91 2.93 -19.40
C ILE A 170 4.56 3.86 -18.39
N VAL A 171 5.88 3.76 -18.27
CA VAL A 171 6.70 4.64 -17.44
C VAL A 171 7.54 5.52 -18.36
N CYS A 172 7.41 6.83 -18.23
CA CYS A 172 8.10 7.81 -19.06
C CYS A 172 8.88 8.80 -18.21
N GLN A 173 10.20 8.86 -18.41
CA GLN A 173 11.08 9.84 -17.76
C GLN A 173 11.45 10.99 -18.71
N GLU A 174 11.71 12.19 -18.18
CA GLU A 174 12.18 13.34 -18.95
C GLU A 174 13.67 13.20 -19.33
N PRO A 175 14.10 13.55 -20.55
CA PRO A 175 15.51 13.80 -20.83
C PRO A 175 15.93 15.18 -20.34
N ASP A 176 17.19 15.34 -19.90
CA ASP A 176 17.78 16.60 -19.39
C ASP A 176 17.62 17.83 -20.31
N GLN A 177 17.17 17.69 -21.57
CA GLN A 177 16.94 18.79 -22.51
C GLN A 177 15.78 18.49 -23.48
N LEU A 178 14.68 19.24 -23.40
CA LEU A 178 13.60 19.25 -24.39
C LEU A 178 14.06 19.99 -25.66
N THR A 179 14.25 19.28 -26.77
CA THR A 179 14.29 19.93 -28.10
C THR A 179 12.85 20.12 -28.59
N THR A 180 12.43 21.38 -28.69
CA THR A 180 11.09 21.89 -29.04
C THR A 180 10.53 21.49 -30.42
N ASP A 181 11.29 20.79 -31.26
CA ASP A 181 10.94 20.59 -32.69
C ASP A 181 10.03 19.39 -33.01
N ASP A 182 9.75 18.50 -32.04
CA ASP A 182 8.99 17.25 -32.31
C ASP A 182 7.48 17.33 -32.04
N SER A 183 6.94 18.44 -31.51
CA SER A 183 5.53 18.54 -31.09
C SER A 183 4.51 18.66 -32.24
N ASN A 184 4.94 19.07 -33.45
CA ASN A 184 4.02 19.46 -34.53
C ASN A 184 3.87 18.46 -35.70
N ASN A 185 4.49 17.28 -35.66
CA ASN A 185 4.52 16.36 -36.80
C ASN A 185 3.70 15.06 -36.65
N PHE A 186 2.72 15.04 -35.75
CA PHE A 186 1.88 13.86 -35.53
C PHE A 186 0.49 14.04 -36.13
N LYS A 187 0.31 13.55 -37.35
CA LYS A 187 -1.04 13.27 -37.88
C LYS A 187 -1.52 11.94 -37.30
N GLU A 188 -2.81 11.87 -36.97
CA GLU A 188 -3.51 10.63 -36.58
C GLU A 188 -2.99 9.44 -37.38
N ILE A 189 -2.29 8.54 -36.71
CA ILE A 189 -1.84 7.29 -37.33
C ILE A 189 -3.05 6.35 -37.27
N GLU A 190 -3.81 6.29 -38.36
CA GLU A 190 -4.80 5.22 -38.60
C GLU A 190 -4.08 3.86 -38.43
N SER A 191 -4.22 3.27 -37.24
CA SER A 191 -3.61 1.99 -36.92
C SER A 191 -4.51 1.20 -35.97
N ASN A 192 -4.37 -0.13 -36.03
CA ASN A 192 -5.10 -1.06 -35.19
C ASN A 192 -4.89 -0.69 -33.71
N LYS A 193 -5.96 -0.24 -33.05
CA LYS A 193 -5.95 0.14 -31.65
C LYS A 193 -5.76 -1.10 -30.75
N PHE A 194 -5.09 -0.93 -29.61
CA PHE A 194 -4.90 -1.97 -28.60
C PHE A 194 -6.20 -2.18 -27.81
N ASN A 195 -6.66 -3.43 -27.70
CA ASN A 195 -7.85 -3.82 -26.91
C ASN A 195 -7.47 -4.04 -25.44
N LEU A 196 -7.01 -2.98 -24.77
CA LEU A 196 -6.58 -3.05 -23.36
C LEU A 196 -7.80 -2.94 -22.44
N GLU A 197 -7.82 -3.74 -21.37
CA GLU A 197 -8.74 -3.56 -20.24
C GLU A 197 -8.17 -2.58 -19.20
N THR A 198 -6.85 -2.54 -19.03
CA THR A 198 -6.15 -1.70 -18.04
C THR A 198 -5.00 -0.92 -18.67
N LEU A 199 -4.94 0.38 -18.40
CA LEU A 199 -3.82 1.26 -18.76
C LEU A 199 -3.33 2.03 -17.53
N GLU A 200 -2.06 1.87 -17.20
CA GLU A 200 -1.38 2.67 -16.18
C GLU A 200 -0.29 3.53 -16.83
N LEU A 201 -0.32 4.83 -16.54
CA LEU A 201 0.62 5.82 -17.05
C LEU A 201 1.35 6.46 -15.87
N TYR A 202 2.69 6.35 -15.87
CA TYR A 202 3.58 7.02 -14.92
C TYR A 202 4.44 7.99 -15.72
N ILE A 203 4.16 9.29 -15.64
CA ILE A 203 4.72 10.27 -16.58
C ILE A 203 5.41 11.41 -15.83
N ASP A 204 6.66 11.72 -16.20
CA ASP A 204 7.43 12.82 -15.60
C ASP A 204 7.16 14.18 -16.29
N THR A 205 6.51 14.20 -17.46
CA THR A 205 6.27 15.42 -18.27
C THR A 205 4.86 15.54 -18.86
N PHE A 206 4.43 16.77 -19.14
CA PHE A 206 3.04 17.11 -19.48
C PHE A 206 2.58 16.77 -20.92
N ILE A 207 3.49 16.51 -21.86
CA ILE A 207 3.22 16.83 -23.29
C ILE A 207 2.67 15.65 -24.14
N PHE A 208 2.37 14.47 -23.59
CA PHE A 208 2.21 13.28 -24.47
C PHE A 208 0.99 12.36 -24.24
N TYR A 209 0.05 12.74 -23.37
CA TYR A 209 -1.17 11.96 -23.13
C TYR A 209 -2.03 11.72 -24.38
N GLU A 210 -2.10 12.70 -25.28
CA GLU A 210 -2.85 12.61 -26.54
C GLU A 210 -2.55 11.33 -27.30
N ASN A 211 -1.26 11.11 -27.56
CA ASN A 211 -0.83 10.06 -28.45
C ASN A 211 -0.94 8.66 -27.78
N LEU A 212 -0.78 8.60 -26.45
CA LEU A 212 -0.98 7.36 -25.71
C LEU A 212 -2.46 6.96 -25.66
N PHE A 213 -3.37 7.92 -25.57
CA PHE A 213 -4.78 7.61 -25.60
C PHE A 213 -5.26 7.23 -26.99
N THR A 214 -4.71 7.77 -28.09
CA THR A 214 -5.19 7.46 -29.46
C THR A 214 -4.95 6.01 -29.88
N ILE A 215 -3.93 5.35 -29.32
CA ILE A 215 -3.61 3.96 -29.62
C ILE A 215 -4.51 2.95 -28.90
N VAL A 216 -5.27 3.34 -27.89
CA VAL A 216 -6.12 2.41 -27.12
C VAL A 216 -7.53 2.38 -27.69
N ASN A 217 -8.11 1.19 -27.80
CA ASN A 217 -9.51 1.02 -28.17
C ASN A 217 -10.38 1.49 -27.00
N PRO A 218 -11.15 2.59 -27.17
CA PRO A 218 -11.87 3.19 -26.06
C PRO A 218 -12.94 2.30 -25.44
N GLU A 219 -13.52 1.38 -26.22
CA GLU A 219 -14.62 0.51 -25.74
C GLU A 219 -14.15 -0.58 -24.78
N HIS A 220 -12.86 -0.96 -24.87
CA HIS A 220 -12.28 -2.06 -24.09
C HIS A 220 -11.70 -1.59 -22.76
N LEU A 221 -11.24 -0.34 -22.68
CA LEU A 221 -10.59 0.17 -21.48
C LEU A 221 -11.59 0.28 -20.32
N LYS A 222 -11.32 -0.49 -19.25
CA LYS A 222 -12.10 -0.49 -18.00
C LYS A 222 -11.38 0.22 -16.87
N ASN A 223 -10.06 0.20 -16.83
CA ASN A 223 -9.28 0.79 -15.75
C ASN A 223 -8.23 1.73 -16.32
N LEU A 224 -8.27 2.99 -15.88
CA LEU A 224 -7.28 4.00 -16.26
C LEU A 224 -6.64 4.58 -15.02
N LYS A 225 -5.31 4.50 -14.94
CA LYS A 225 -4.51 5.08 -13.88
C LYS A 225 -3.46 6.01 -14.46
N ILE A 226 -3.40 7.23 -13.95
CA ILE A 226 -2.48 8.28 -14.37
C ILE A 226 -1.78 8.81 -13.14
N ILE A 227 -0.46 8.70 -13.10
CA ILE A 227 0.39 9.20 -12.02
C ILE A 227 1.47 10.09 -12.65
N ASP A 228 1.44 11.37 -12.35
CA ASP A 228 2.57 12.24 -12.64
C ASP A 228 3.66 12.01 -11.57
N SER A 229 4.89 11.73 -11.98
CA SER A 229 5.98 11.40 -11.06
C SER A 229 6.60 12.66 -10.43
N GLN A 230 7.01 12.50 -9.17
CA GLN A 230 7.36 13.59 -8.24
C GLN A 230 8.85 13.94 -8.19
N ASP A 231 9.67 13.51 -9.16
CA ASP A 231 11.12 13.74 -9.10
C ASP A 231 11.56 15.16 -9.56
N VAL A 232 10.68 16.15 -9.44
CA VAL A 232 11.12 17.56 -9.52
C VAL A 232 11.70 17.94 -8.16
N SER A 233 12.98 17.62 -7.98
CA SER A 233 13.82 18.28 -6.99
C SER A 233 13.53 19.78 -7.03
N ILE A 234 13.16 20.35 -5.89
CA ILE A 234 12.78 21.76 -5.68
C ILE A 234 13.99 22.64 -6.03
N GLY A 235 14.19 22.86 -7.32
CA GLY A 235 15.28 23.61 -7.92
C GLY A 235 14.77 24.93 -8.44
N THR A 236 14.33 25.82 -7.55
CA THR A 236 14.16 27.28 -7.75
C THR A 236 13.25 27.81 -8.88
N GLY A 237 12.71 26.97 -9.77
CA GLY A 237 11.66 27.35 -10.72
C GLY A 237 10.29 27.05 -10.12
N ILE A 238 9.44 28.07 -9.97
CA ILE A 238 8.02 27.88 -9.70
C ILE A 238 7.45 27.08 -10.88
N PRO A 239 6.99 25.84 -10.70
CA PRO A 239 6.31 25.15 -11.78
C PRO A 239 5.02 25.93 -12.07
N THR A 240 4.93 26.54 -13.24
CA THR A 240 3.69 27.16 -13.71
C THR A 240 2.62 26.10 -13.80
N ILE A 241 1.47 26.34 -13.16
CA ILE A 241 0.24 25.58 -13.35
C ILE A 241 0.03 25.42 -14.86
N VAL A 242 -0.09 24.18 -15.32
CA VAL A 242 -0.34 23.89 -16.73
C VAL A 242 -1.85 23.74 -16.88
N ASP A 243 -2.47 24.69 -17.57
CA ASP A 243 -3.92 24.69 -17.84
C ASP A 243 -4.34 23.55 -18.80
N ASP A 244 -3.39 22.96 -19.54
CA ASP A 244 -3.65 22.04 -20.64
C ASP A 244 -3.41 20.55 -20.30
N PHE A 245 -4.00 20.04 -19.21
CA PHE A 245 -4.15 18.57 -19.12
C PHE A 245 -5.15 18.13 -20.19
N PRO A 246 -4.85 17.16 -21.07
CA PRO A 246 -5.61 17.03 -22.30
C PRO A 246 -6.84 16.13 -22.14
N HIS A 247 -7.80 16.59 -21.34
CA HIS A 247 -9.08 15.92 -21.01
C HIS A 247 -9.90 15.52 -22.22
N LYS A 248 -9.82 16.30 -23.31
CA LYS A 248 -10.49 16.00 -24.57
C LYS A 248 -10.24 14.57 -25.06
N TYR A 249 -9.08 13.98 -24.75
CA TYR A 249 -8.77 12.61 -25.15
C TYR A 249 -9.32 11.54 -24.19
N MET A 250 -9.73 11.91 -22.99
CA MET A 250 -10.36 11.00 -22.04
C MET A 250 -11.86 10.82 -22.32
N TYR A 251 -12.52 11.78 -22.96
CA TYR A 251 -13.97 11.76 -23.26
C TYR A 251 -14.42 10.54 -24.05
N LYS A 252 -13.53 9.95 -24.85
CA LYS A 252 -13.81 8.74 -25.61
C LYS A 252 -13.93 7.47 -24.75
N PHE A 253 -13.36 7.45 -23.55
CA PHE A 253 -13.38 6.27 -22.66
C PHE A 253 -14.69 6.23 -21.86
N THR A 254 -15.77 5.84 -22.53
CA THR A 254 -17.13 5.82 -21.97
C THR A 254 -17.45 4.57 -21.14
N ASN A 255 -16.51 3.61 -21.07
CA ASN A 255 -16.69 2.28 -20.48
C ASN A 255 -15.80 2.00 -19.25
N LEU A 256 -15.10 3.03 -18.72
CA LEU A 256 -14.27 2.90 -17.51
C LEU A 256 -15.12 2.52 -16.30
N ILE A 257 -14.63 1.58 -15.51
CA ILE A 257 -15.12 1.18 -14.19
C ILE A 257 -14.30 1.90 -13.11
N THR A 258 -12.99 2.07 -13.34
CA THR A 258 -12.09 2.76 -12.41
C THR A 258 -11.28 3.85 -13.11
N LEU A 259 -11.15 4.99 -12.44
CA LEU A 259 -10.30 6.10 -12.87
C LEU A 259 -9.48 6.60 -11.66
N GLU A 260 -8.16 6.53 -11.77
CA GLU A 260 -7.22 7.06 -10.79
C GLU A 260 -6.33 8.12 -11.44
N ILE A 261 -6.28 9.30 -10.85
CA ILE A 261 -5.42 10.42 -11.28
C ILE A 261 -4.67 10.91 -10.05
N SER A 262 -3.34 10.86 -10.10
CA SER A 262 -2.45 11.48 -9.12
C SER A 262 -1.56 12.47 -9.86
N SER A 263 -1.58 13.72 -9.43
CA SER A 263 -0.87 14.80 -10.10
C SER A 263 -0.30 15.81 -9.10
N THR A 264 0.70 16.56 -9.54
CA THR A 264 1.26 17.69 -8.79
C THR A 264 0.81 19.06 -9.32
N PHE A 265 0.25 19.16 -10.52
CA PHE A 265 -0.03 20.45 -11.19
C PHE A 265 -1.43 20.60 -11.78
N TYR A 266 -2.20 19.51 -11.81
CA TYR A 266 -3.53 19.42 -12.40
C TYR A 266 -4.65 19.58 -11.35
N PHE A 267 -5.66 20.41 -11.65
CA PHE A 267 -6.81 20.69 -10.79
C PHE A 267 -8.08 20.00 -11.29
N LEU A 268 -9.00 19.64 -10.40
CA LEU A 268 -10.36 19.25 -10.79
C LEU A 268 -11.05 20.40 -11.54
N ASN A 269 -11.12 20.30 -12.87
CA ASN A 269 -11.70 21.32 -13.73
C ASN A 269 -13.02 20.85 -14.37
N SER A 270 -13.69 21.76 -15.07
CA SER A 270 -14.94 21.48 -15.80
C SER A 270 -14.76 20.47 -16.93
N GLU A 271 -13.56 20.34 -17.47
CA GLU A 271 -13.28 19.40 -18.56
C GLU A 271 -13.34 17.95 -18.07
N LEU A 272 -12.69 17.65 -16.95
CA LEU A 272 -12.81 16.33 -16.33
C LEU A 272 -14.26 15.96 -16.01
N CYS A 273 -15.12 16.93 -15.68
CA CYS A 273 -16.54 16.68 -15.44
C CYS A 273 -17.27 16.07 -16.66
N GLU A 274 -16.84 16.37 -17.88
CA GLU A 274 -17.41 15.75 -19.09
C GLU A 274 -17.07 14.26 -19.19
N VAL A 275 -15.93 13.81 -18.66
CA VAL A 275 -15.58 12.38 -18.57
C VAL A 275 -16.64 11.63 -17.75
N PHE A 276 -17.11 12.20 -16.64
CA PHE A 276 -18.14 11.59 -15.79
C PHE A 276 -19.51 11.56 -16.47
N LYS A 277 -19.89 12.63 -17.17
CA LYS A 277 -21.16 12.68 -17.92
C LYS A 277 -21.20 11.63 -19.03
N LEU A 278 -20.08 11.41 -19.70
CA LEU A 278 -19.97 10.47 -20.82
C LEU A 278 -19.74 9.02 -20.38
N ASN A 279 -19.46 8.78 -19.09
CA ASN A 279 -19.15 7.46 -18.58
C ASN A 279 -20.11 7.02 -17.45
N PRO A 280 -21.27 6.43 -17.79
CA PRO A 280 -22.24 5.98 -16.79
C PRO A 280 -21.81 4.71 -16.04
N PHE A 281 -20.65 4.12 -16.38
CA PHE A 281 -20.17 2.86 -15.79
C PHE A 281 -19.15 3.05 -14.69
N LEU A 282 -18.68 4.29 -14.46
CA LEU A 282 -17.64 4.56 -13.49
C LEU A 282 -18.11 4.25 -12.06
N GLU A 283 -17.44 3.29 -11.40
CA GLU A 283 -17.75 2.86 -10.04
C GLU A 283 -16.79 3.46 -9.02
N LYS A 284 -15.54 3.70 -9.41
CA LYS A 284 -14.49 4.22 -8.53
C LYS A 284 -13.75 5.38 -9.17
N PHE A 285 -13.63 6.47 -8.43
CA PHE A 285 -12.78 7.59 -8.77
C PHE A 285 -11.81 7.93 -7.64
N THR A 286 -10.52 8.03 -7.99
CA THR A 286 -9.48 8.50 -7.08
C THR A 286 -8.75 9.67 -7.71
N PHE A 287 -8.70 10.78 -6.98
CA PHE A 287 -7.98 11.98 -7.36
C PHE A 287 -7.03 12.39 -6.24
N THR A 288 -5.76 12.53 -6.56
CA THR A 288 -4.74 13.06 -5.66
C THR A 288 -4.06 14.26 -6.31
N LEU A 289 -4.07 15.39 -5.62
CA LEU A 289 -3.31 16.58 -5.99
C LEU A 289 -2.32 16.90 -4.87
N ALA A 290 -1.02 16.89 -5.17
CA ALA A 290 0.04 17.26 -4.23
C ALA A 290 0.87 18.42 -4.78
N TYR A 291 0.66 19.64 -4.27
CA TYR A 291 1.31 20.83 -4.82
C TYR A 291 2.34 21.42 -3.84
N PHE A 292 3.60 21.54 -4.24
CA PHE A 292 4.70 22.00 -3.36
C PHE A 292 5.15 23.46 -3.57
N GLY A 293 4.47 24.21 -4.45
CA GLY A 293 4.76 25.63 -4.72
C GLY A 293 3.96 26.63 -3.85
N SER A 294 3.85 27.89 -4.30
CA SER A 294 2.99 28.91 -3.66
C SER A 294 1.50 28.51 -3.76
N MET A 295 0.80 28.41 -2.63
CA MET A 295 -0.61 27.95 -2.52
C MET A 295 -1.44 28.26 -3.78
N VAL A 296 -1.79 27.22 -4.53
CA VAL A 296 -2.78 27.35 -5.61
C VAL A 296 -4.15 27.08 -5.03
N GLU A 297 -5.12 27.88 -5.46
CA GLU A 297 -6.51 27.73 -5.08
C GLU A 297 -7.19 26.67 -5.96
N CYS A 298 -7.82 25.66 -5.34
CA CYS A 298 -8.68 24.71 -6.02
C CYS A 298 -10.15 24.91 -5.55
N ASP A 299 -11.11 24.75 -6.47
CA ASP A 299 -12.54 24.76 -6.16
C ASP A 299 -13.24 23.53 -6.78
N PRO A 300 -13.54 22.49 -5.98
CA PRO A 300 -14.21 21.27 -6.47
C PRO A 300 -15.73 21.44 -6.66
N THR A 301 -16.29 22.65 -6.56
CA THR A 301 -17.74 22.89 -6.67
C THR A 301 -18.31 22.37 -8.00
N VAL A 302 -17.67 22.70 -9.13
CA VAL A 302 -18.13 22.26 -10.46
C VAL A 302 -18.11 20.73 -10.56
N PHE A 303 -17.09 20.10 -9.98
CA PHE A 303 -16.96 18.66 -9.93
C PHE A 303 -18.10 18.00 -9.16
N PHE A 304 -18.41 18.45 -7.93
CA PHE A 304 -19.50 17.88 -7.13
C PHE A 304 -20.86 18.00 -7.81
N ASN A 305 -21.13 19.12 -8.49
CA ASN A 305 -22.35 19.30 -9.27
C ASN A 305 -22.41 18.31 -10.45
N ALA A 306 -21.30 18.07 -11.13
CA ALA A 306 -21.25 17.18 -12.29
C ALA A 306 -21.48 15.70 -11.92
N ILE A 307 -21.06 15.29 -10.73
CA ILE A 307 -21.20 13.89 -10.27
C ILE A 307 -22.45 13.65 -9.42
N GLN A 308 -23.28 14.67 -9.19
CA GLN A 308 -24.40 14.63 -8.24
C GLN A 308 -25.34 13.45 -8.46
N ASP A 309 -25.72 13.22 -9.71
CA ASP A 309 -26.66 12.18 -10.13
C ASP A 309 -25.96 10.99 -10.83
N HIS A 310 -24.66 10.80 -10.58
CA HIS A 310 -23.91 9.71 -11.24
C HIS A 310 -24.47 8.34 -10.84
N PRO A 311 -24.85 7.46 -11.79
CA PRO A 311 -25.67 6.27 -11.50
C PRO A 311 -24.93 5.13 -10.79
N LYS A 312 -23.60 5.12 -10.83
CA LYS A 312 -22.78 3.99 -10.35
C LYS A 312 -21.58 4.34 -9.48
N LEU A 313 -21.34 5.61 -9.18
CA LEU A 313 -20.11 6.03 -8.48
C LEU A 313 -20.18 5.66 -6.99
N ARG A 314 -19.65 4.48 -6.63
CA ARG A 314 -19.69 3.91 -5.28
C ARG A 314 -18.50 4.33 -4.42
N GLU A 315 -17.34 4.57 -5.02
CA GLU A 315 -16.13 4.97 -4.31
C GLU A 315 -15.61 6.31 -4.85
N LEU A 316 -15.49 7.30 -3.97
CA LEU A 316 -14.92 8.61 -4.27
C LEU A 316 -13.78 8.90 -3.30
N SER A 317 -12.57 9.10 -3.81
CA SER A 317 -11.40 9.50 -3.03
C SER A 317 -10.79 10.77 -3.60
N LEU A 318 -10.87 11.87 -2.86
CA LEU A 318 -10.29 13.16 -3.23
C LEU A 318 -9.27 13.56 -2.17
N THR A 319 -8.01 13.68 -2.56
CA THR A 319 -6.90 14.05 -1.68
C THR A 319 -6.15 15.25 -2.22
N PHE A 320 -6.11 16.33 -1.46
CA PHE A 320 -5.46 17.59 -1.78
C PHE A 320 -4.42 17.89 -0.70
N MET A 321 -3.16 17.66 -1.04
CA MET A 321 -2.00 17.86 -0.17
C MET A 321 -1.29 19.17 -0.54
N ASN A 322 -1.06 20.03 0.45
CA ASN A 322 -0.36 21.31 0.28
C ASN A 322 -1.01 22.30 -0.73
N VAL A 323 -2.31 22.11 -1.01
CA VAL A 323 -3.13 23.00 -1.86
C VAL A 323 -3.97 23.92 -0.99
N GLY A 324 -4.06 25.21 -1.34
CA GLY A 324 -5.00 26.14 -0.70
C GLY A 324 -6.40 25.95 -1.28
N MET A 325 -7.43 25.97 -0.46
CA MET A 325 -8.83 25.95 -0.92
C MET A 325 -9.51 27.21 -0.41
N ARG A 326 -10.34 27.88 -1.22
CA ARG A 326 -11.23 28.94 -0.70
C ARG A 326 -12.24 28.31 0.27
N SER A 327 -12.79 29.07 1.21
CA SER A 327 -13.68 28.61 2.31
C SER A 327 -15.05 28.03 1.91
N ILE A 328 -15.36 27.97 0.61
CA ILE A 328 -16.66 27.61 0.02
C ILE A 328 -16.98 26.10 -0.16
N PRO A 329 -16.08 25.09 -0.10
CA PRO A 329 -16.32 23.82 -0.78
C PRO A 329 -17.09 22.80 0.09
N ILE A 330 -17.28 23.09 1.38
CA ILE A 330 -17.98 22.17 2.29
C ILE A 330 -19.49 22.15 2.05
N ASP A 331 -20.10 23.27 1.65
CA ASP A 331 -21.54 23.35 1.36
C ASP A 331 -21.89 22.44 0.19
N GLN A 332 -21.02 22.38 -0.82
CA GLN A 332 -21.21 21.54 -1.99
C GLN A 332 -21.00 20.07 -1.69
N LEU A 333 -20.02 19.72 -0.85
CA LEU A 333 -19.89 18.35 -0.35
C LEU A 333 -21.15 17.93 0.43
N VAL A 334 -21.69 18.81 1.28
CA VAL A 334 -22.95 18.55 2.00
C VAL A 334 -24.13 18.38 1.06
N ASN A 335 -24.27 19.24 0.04
CA ASN A 335 -25.32 19.14 -0.98
C ASN A 335 -25.21 17.84 -1.78
N TYR A 336 -24.01 17.48 -2.21
CA TYR A 336 -23.70 16.23 -2.89
C TYR A 336 -24.12 15.04 -2.03
N LEU A 337 -23.69 14.97 -0.77
CA LEU A 337 -24.12 13.92 0.16
C LEU A 337 -25.61 14.00 0.53
N SER A 338 -26.28 15.14 0.37
CA SER A 338 -27.73 15.23 0.62
C SER A 338 -28.55 14.52 -0.46
N THR A 339 -28.02 14.44 -1.68
CA THR A 339 -28.76 14.01 -2.87
C THR A 339 -28.22 12.71 -3.47
N ASN A 340 -26.95 12.40 -3.26
CA ASN A 340 -26.35 11.18 -3.76
C ASN A 340 -26.94 9.93 -3.08
N THR A 341 -27.29 8.93 -3.90
CA THR A 341 -27.95 7.68 -3.49
C THR A 341 -27.14 6.42 -3.77
N VAL A 342 -25.88 6.54 -4.20
CA VAL A 342 -25.06 5.39 -4.65
C VAL A 342 -23.69 5.30 -3.98
N LEU A 343 -23.19 6.38 -3.40
CA LEU A 343 -21.86 6.44 -2.81
C LEU A 343 -21.81 5.58 -1.55
N GLU A 344 -20.87 4.65 -1.52
CA GLU A 344 -20.63 3.74 -0.40
C GLU A 344 -19.35 4.10 0.36
N THR A 345 -18.35 4.68 -0.30
CA THR A 345 -17.07 5.06 0.31
C THR A 345 -16.69 6.48 -0.10
N LEU A 346 -16.39 7.32 0.89
CA LEU A 346 -15.86 8.67 0.69
C LEU A 346 -14.55 8.83 1.45
N VAL A 347 -13.49 9.18 0.72
CA VAL A 347 -12.24 9.67 1.27
C VAL A 347 -12.08 11.14 0.85
N TYR A 348 -12.00 12.05 1.82
CA TYR A 348 -11.91 13.48 1.54
C TYR A 348 -10.83 14.17 2.40
N PHE A 349 -9.69 14.44 1.77
CA PHE A 349 -8.57 15.16 2.37
C PHE A 349 -8.35 16.50 1.70
N ALA A 350 -8.66 17.61 2.39
CA ALA A 350 -8.36 18.95 1.89
C ALA A 350 -7.94 19.87 3.05
N ASN A 351 -7.02 20.80 2.78
CA ASN A 351 -6.58 21.85 3.69
C ASN A 351 -7.36 23.15 3.37
N ILE A 352 -8.55 23.29 3.95
CA ILE A 352 -9.43 24.44 3.74
C ILE A 352 -9.39 25.31 5.00
N PRO A 353 -9.42 26.65 4.92
CA PRO A 353 -9.73 27.48 6.07
C PRO A 353 -11.10 27.07 6.65
N PRO A 354 -11.29 27.27 7.97
CA PRO A 354 -12.49 26.87 8.67
C PRO A 354 -13.75 27.43 8.01
N PRO A 355 -14.65 26.57 7.51
CA PRO A 355 -15.83 27.04 6.82
C PRO A 355 -16.88 27.58 7.80
N THR A 356 -17.77 28.43 7.30
CA THR A 356 -19.05 28.69 7.99
C THR A 356 -19.86 27.39 8.06
N ILE A 357 -20.63 27.19 9.13
CA ILE A 357 -21.51 26.01 9.26
C ILE A 357 -22.45 25.95 8.05
N PRO A 358 -22.47 24.85 7.28
CA PRO A 358 -23.38 24.71 6.16
C PRO A 358 -24.84 24.86 6.54
N LYS A 359 -25.63 25.54 5.69
CA LYS A 359 -27.09 25.63 5.87
C LYS A 359 -27.79 24.31 5.54
N SER A 360 -27.25 23.58 4.57
CA SER A 360 -27.80 22.29 4.11
C SER A 360 -27.54 21.18 5.11
N LYS A 361 -28.33 20.10 4.99
CA LYS A 361 -28.22 18.90 5.80
C LYS A 361 -27.95 17.66 4.96
N ILE A 362 -27.18 16.73 5.51
CA ILE A 362 -26.85 15.46 4.88
C ILE A 362 -27.97 14.47 5.13
N ARG A 363 -28.43 13.85 4.04
CA ARG A 363 -29.47 12.83 3.99
C ARG A 363 -28.98 11.50 3.38
N ASN A 364 -27.68 11.35 3.18
CA ASN A 364 -27.14 10.08 2.69
C ASN A 364 -27.37 8.95 3.70
N GLN A 365 -27.80 7.79 3.21
CA GLN A 365 -27.93 6.54 3.98
C GLN A 365 -27.19 5.35 3.33
N THR A 366 -26.43 5.59 2.26
CA THR A 366 -25.71 4.54 1.50
C THR A 366 -24.25 4.41 1.89
N LEU A 367 -23.68 5.47 2.47
CA LEU A 367 -22.27 5.53 2.83
C LEU A 367 -21.96 4.50 3.93
N LYS A 368 -21.05 3.59 3.61
CA LYS A 368 -20.53 2.53 4.50
C LYS A 368 -19.20 2.93 5.15
N SER A 369 -18.37 3.70 4.44
CA SER A 369 -17.08 4.17 4.93
C SER A 369 -16.88 5.66 4.67
N LEU A 370 -16.44 6.38 5.70
CA LEU A 370 -16.09 7.80 5.64
C LEU A 370 -14.71 8.02 6.22
N VAL A 371 -13.78 8.54 5.41
CA VAL A 371 -12.46 9.01 5.83
C VAL A 371 -12.37 10.49 5.54
N ILE A 372 -12.11 11.30 6.56
CA ILE A 372 -12.16 12.75 6.41
C ILE A 372 -11.09 13.46 7.23
N ASN A 373 -10.55 14.53 6.65
CA ASN A 373 -9.54 15.38 7.25
C ASN A 373 -10.15 16.39 8.28
N PRO A 374 -9.32 17.04 9.12
CA PRO A 374 -9.54 17.76 10.38
C PRO A 374 -10.55 18.86 10.36
N VAL A 375 -10.51 19.63 9.29
CA VAL A 375 -11.24 20.88 9.24
C VAL A 375 -12.72 20.58 9.01
N HIS A 376 -13.05 19.42 8.44
CA HIS A 376 -14.39 19.13 7.94
C HIS A 376 -15.20 18.18 8.81
N TYR A 377 -14.56 17.23 9.52
CA TYR A 377 -15.34 16.17 10.15
C TYR A 377 -16.32 16.72 11.18
N LYS A 378 -15.95 17.74 11.95
CA LYS A 378 -16.86 18.31 12.96
C LYS A 378 -18.11 18.91 12.33
N PHE A 379 -17.96 19.69 11.26
CA PHE A 379 -19.08 20.31 10.55
C PHE A 379 -19.91 19.29 9.79
N LEU A 380 -19.24 18.42 9.00
CA LEU A 380 -19.89 17.41 8.18
C LEU A 380 -20.74 16.47 9.05
N LEU A 381 -20.17 15.98 10.16
CA LEU A 381 -20.88 15.09 11.09
C LEU A 381 -22.06 15.79 11.77
N THR A 382 -21.95 17.08 12.11
CA THR A 382 -23.10 17.84 12.69
C THR A 382 -24.19 18.19 11.68
N CYS A 383 -23.88 18.14 10.38
CA CYS A 383 -24.87 18.37 9.32
C CYS A 383 -25.70 17.12 9.01
N TRP A 384 -25.38 15.96 9.61
CA TRP A 384 -26.13 14.73 9.38
C TRP A 384 -27.52 14.76 10.05
N GLU A 385 -28.56 14.83 9.23
CA GLU A 385 -29.95 15.00 9.69
C GLU A 385 -30.61 13.66 10.00
N ILE A 386 -30.50 12.69 9.09
CA ILE A 386 -31.17 11.39 9.22
C ILE A 386 -30.20 10.29 9.63
N GLU A 387 -30.72 9.19 10.16
CA GLU A 387 -29.87 8.04 10.50
C GLU A 387 -29.28 7.41 9.22
N ASN A 388 -27.98 7.12 9.23
CA ASN A 388 -27.32 6.27 8.25
C ASN A 388 -26.95 4.92 8.90
N PRO A 389 -27.79 3.89 8.74
CA PRO A 389 -27.52 2.57 9.31
C PRO A 389 -26.46 1.78 8.53
N GLN A 390 -26.02 2.23 7.35
CA GLN A 390 -25.03 1.52 6.55
C GLN A 390 -23.59 1.87 6.94
N LEU A 391 -23.38 3.01 7.62
CA LEU A 391 -22.04 3.45 8.02
C LEU A 391 -21.44 2.49 9.06
N THR A 392 -20.38 1.77 8.66
CA THR A 392 -19.66 0.80 9.50
C THR A 392 -18.26 1.26 9.83
N SER A 393 -17.67 2.17 9.05
CA SER A 393 -16.30 2.66 9.23
C SER A 393 -16.24 4.18 9.17
N LEU A 394 -15.62 4.79 10.18
CA LEU A 394 -15.37 6.22 10.27
C LEU A 394 -13.92 6.48 10.70
N SER A 395 -13.16 7.19 9.87
CA SER A 395 -11.80 7.65 10.19
C SER A 395 -11.72 9.18 10.13
N LEU A 396 -11.30 9.78 11.24
CA LEU A 396 -11.20 11.22 11.43
C LEU A 396 -9.73 11.58 11.64
N HIS A 397 -9.17 12.44 10.78
CA HIS A 397 -7.80 12.95 10.94
C HIS A 397 -7.86 14.38 11.47
N HIS A 398 -6.94 14.85 12.34
CA HIS A 398 -6.94 16.23 12.90
C HIS A 398 -5.65 17.07 12.59
N ASN A 399 -5.79 18.39 12.41
CA ASN A 399 -4.78 19.38 11.99
C ASN A 399 -5.24 20.78 12.43
N ASP A 400 -4.27 21.53 12.97
CA ASP A 400 -4.10 22.90 13.46
C ASP A 400 -5.24 23.92 13.65
N THR A 401 -6.46 23.74 13.16
CA THR A 401 -7.49 24.80 13.24
C THR A 401 -8.44 24.63 14.44
N LEU A 402 -8.30 25.53 15.41
CA LEU A 402 -9.07 25.64 16.66
C LEU A 402 -10.53 26.07 16.43
N PHE A 403 -11.51 25.20 16.66
CA PHE A 403 -12.93 25.61 16.77
C PHE A 403 -13.71 24.83 17.84
N ASN A 404 -14.23 25.58 18.83
CA ASN A 404 -15.16 25.06 19.85
C ASN A 404 -16.59 25.03 19.29
N ILE A 405 -17.13 23.83 19.16
CA ILE A 405 -18.56 23.56 18.93
C ILE A 405 -18.91 22.55 20.01
N ASN A 406 -19.74 22.96 20.95
CA ASN A 406 -20.36 22.08 21.94
C ASN A 406 -21.61 21.44 21.30
N ASN A 407 -21.97 20.22 21.76
CA ASN A 407 -23.17 19.46 21.37
C ASN A 407 -23.12 18.80 19.98
N SER A 408 -22.41 17.68 19.87
CA SER A 408 -22.47 16.83 18.69
C SER A 408 -23.34 15.59 18.92
N THR A 409 -24.35 15.38 18.08
CA THR A 409 -25.27 14.23 18.17
C THR A 409 -25.02 13.19 17.07
N TRP A 410 -23.96 13.35 16.26
CA TRP A 410 -23.66 12.44 15.16
C TRP A 410 -23.54 10.97 15.57
N PRO A 411 -23.08 10.58 16.79
CA PRO A 411 -23.00 9.16 17.13
C PRO A 411 -24.35 8.46 17.13
N THR A 412 -25.45 9.20 17.37
CA THR A 412 -26.82 8.67 17.28
C THR A 412 -27.26 8.43 15.83
N LYS A 413 -26.57 9.02 14.85
CA LYS A 413 -26.87 8.89 13.42
C LYS A 413 -26.23 7.65 12.79
N PHE A 414 -25.26 7.01 13.44
CA PHE A 414 -24.55 5.84 12.91
C PHE A 414 -24.61 4.65 13.87
N PRO A 415 -25.81 4.06 14.11
CA PRO A 415 -25.98 3.03 15.14
C PRO A 415 -25.22 1.73 14.86
N ASN A 416 -24.85 1.48 13.58
CA ASN A 416 -24.13 0.29 13.15
C ASN A 416 -22.62 0.50 12.97
N LEU A 417 -22.07 1.61 13.48
CA LEU A 417 -20.63 1.88 13.41
C LEU A 417 -19.85 0.75 14.09
N GLN A 418 -18.90 0.15 13.36
CA GLN A 418 -18.05 -0.94 13.82
C GLN A 418 -16.61 -0.47 14.05
N ASN A 419 -16.10 0.43 13.21
CA ASN A 419 -14.73 0.91 13.26
C ASN A 419 -14.71 2.43 13.42
N LEU A 420 -14.12 2.92 14.51
CA LEU A 420 -13.85 4.34 14.72
C LEU A 420 -12.35 4.56 14.88
N THR A 421 -11.80 5.43 14.03
CA THR A 421 -10.42 5.89 14.14
C THR A 421 -10.38 7.42 14.24
N ILE A 422 -9.62 7.94 15.20
CA ILE A 422 -9.40 9.38 15.41
C ILE A 422 -7.90 9.63 15.51
N HIS A 423 -7.32 10.31 14.54
CA HIS A 423 -5.89 10.60 14.46
C HIS A 423 -5.54 12.04 14.84
N GLN A 424 -4.30 12.25 15.29
CA GLN A 424 -3.68 13.56 15.51
C GLN A 424 -4.45 14.44 16.52
N ILE A 425 -4.97 13.82 17.59
CA ILE A 425 -5.68 14.54 18.65
C ILE A 425 -4.73 15.50 19.37
N LYS A 426 -5.07 16.80 19.32
CA LYS A 426 -4.42 17.88 20.08
C LYS A 426 -5.11 18.12 21.42
N LYS A 427 -4.38 18.70 22.38
CA LYS A 427 -4.86 19.02 23.73
C LYS A 427 -6.20 19.77 23.76
N ASP A 428 -6.39 20.76 22.89
CA ASP A 428 -7.61 21.57 22.86
C ASP A 428 -8.83 20.81 22.35
N LEU A 429 -8.63 19.67 21.69
CA LEU A 429 -9.72 18.78 21.29
C LEU A 429 -10.10 17.75 22.35
N ASN A 430 -9.36 17.62 23.45
CA ASN A 430 -9.61 16.58 24.46
C ASN A 430 -11.07 16.61 24.93
N LYS A 431 -11.63 17.80 25.18
CA LYS A 431 -13.04 17.91 25.58
C LYS A 431 -13.99 17.32 24.54
N TRP A 432 -13.82 17.69 23.27
CA TRP A 432 -14.64 17.18 22.18
C TRP A 432 -14.47 15.67 22.01
N VAL A 433 -13.23 15.17 22.03
CA VAL A 433 -12.95 13.72 21.95
C VAL A 433 -13.64 12.99 23.09
N ASN A 434 -13.54 13.48 24.33
CA ASN A 434 -14.19 12.85 25.47
C ASN A 434 -15.71 12.80 25.33
N GLU A 435 -16.34 13.92 24.96
CA GLU A 435 -17.78 14.02 24.77
C GLU A 435 -18.27 13.07 23.67
N ASN A 436 -17.58 13.02 22.53
CA ASN A 436 -17.97 12.20 21.39
C ASN A 436 -17.70 10.72 21.63
N LEU A 437 -16.56 10.35 22.23
CA LEU A 437 -16.28 8.95 22.57
C LEU A 437 -17.28 8.40 23.58
N ASN A 438 -17.67 9.19 24.59
CA ASN A 438 -18.74 8.80 25.51
C ASN A 438 -20.04 8.48 24.75
N LEU A 439 -20.45 9.36 23.83
CA LEU A 439 -21.65 9.15 23.02
C LEU A 439 -21.53 7.96 22.06
N VAL A 440 -20.38 7.78 21.41
CA VAL A 440 -20.09 6.63 20.54
C VAL A 440 -20.23 5.33 21.32
N LEU A 441 -19.58 5.20 22.48
CA LEU A 441 -19.66 3.98 23.29
C LEU A 441 -21.08 3.73 23.84
N ILE A 442 -21.88 4.79 24.04
CA ILE A 442 -23.28 4.67 24.45
C ILE A 442 -24.17 4.23 23.28
N HIS A 443 -24.03 4.81 22.09
CA HIS A 443 -24.98 4.66 20.99
C HIS A 443 -24.55 3.64 19.92
N CYS A 444 -23.26 3.49 19.67
CA CYS A 444 -22.71 2.59 18.66
C CYS A 444 -22.42 1.21 19.26
N LYS A 445 -23.46 0.44 19.59
CA LYS A 445 -23.33 -0.85 20.29
C LYS A 445 -22.60 -1.95 19.50
N LYS A 446 -22.44 -1.76 18.19
CA LYS A 446 -21.71 -2.66 17.30
C LYS A 446 -20.23 -2.31 17.14
N LEU A 447 -19.72 -1.31 17.87
CA LEU A 447 -18.33 -0.90 17.79
C LEU A 447 -17.40 -2.06 18.20
N GLN A 448 -16.52 -2.45 17.27
CA GLN A 448 -15.53 -3.52 17.42
C GLN A 448 -14.11 -2.95 17.48
N VAL A 449 -13.82 -1.86 16.78
CA VAL A 449 -12.48 -1.27 16.71
C VAL A 449 -12.56 0.20 17.12
N LEU A 450 -11.75 0.58 18.12
CA LEU A 450 -11.59 1.96 18.56
C LEU A 450 -10.11 2.34 18.58
N HIS A 451 -9.71 3.23 17.67
CA HIS A 451 -8.36 3.75 17.56
C HIS A 451 -8.33 5.25 17.80
N THR A 452 -7.49 5.70 18.73
CA THR A 452 -7.20 7.11 18.96
C THR A 452 -5.70 7.35 19.02
N SER A 453 -5.22 8.33 18.26
CA SER A 453 -3.80 8.74 18.25
C SER A 453 -3.66 10.24 18.47
N SER A 454 -2.62 10.64 19.19
CA SER A 454 -2.28 12.04 19.45
C SER A 454 -1.20 12.50 18.47
N GLU A 455 -0.92 13.80 18.42
CA GLU A 455 0.16 14.33 17.61
C GLU A 455 1.51 14.10 18.31
N LYS A 456 2.54 13.71 17.54
CA LYS A 456 3.84 13.23 18.03
C LYS A 456 4.62 14.22 18.91
N TYR A 457 4.27 15.51 18.90
CA TYR A 457 5.01 16.59 19.58
C TYR A 457 4.18 17.42 20.57
N GLU A 458 2.93 17.04 20.82
CA GLU A 458 2.02 17.74 21.73
C GLU A 458 1.79 16.94 23.02
N PRO A 459 1.40 17.58 24.15
CA PRO A 459 0.90 16.87 25.32
C PRO A 459 -0.28 16.01 24.91
N LYS A 460 -0.22 14.72 25.21
CA LYS A 460 -1.19 13.77 24.68
C LYS A 460 -2.60 13.97 25.24
N CYS A 461 -3.56 13.38 24.55
CA CYS A 461 -4.96 13.42 24.93
C CYS A 461 -5.20 12.88 26.36
N THR A 462 -6.03 13.57 27.15
CA THR A 462 -6.49 13.09 28.45
C THR A 462 -7.90 12.53 28.32
N TYR A 463 -8.13 11.31 28.80
CA TYR A 463 -9.45 10.65 28.76
C TYR A 463 -10.14 10.67 30.13
N ASP A 464 -11.45 10.89 30.12
CA ASP A 464 -12.31 10.81 31.30
C ASP A 464 -12.45 9.35 31.78
N LYS A 465 -12.53 9.15 33.10
CA LYS A 465 -12.77 7.86 33.75
C LYS A 465 -13.99 7.14 33.16
N ARG A 466 -15.04 7.89 32.82
CA ARG A 466 -16.28 7.35 32.24
C ARG A 466 -16.04 6.56 30.94
N ILE A 467 -15.07 6.99 30.12
CA ILE A 467 -14.73 6.31 28.86
C ILE A 467 -14.24 4.89 29.14
N PHE A 468 -13.37 4.73 30.13
CA PHE A 468 -12.85 3.41 30.51
C PHE A 468 -13.96 2.49 31.03
N GLN A 469 -14.91 3.02 31.81
CA GLN A 469 -16.08 2.25 32.27
C GLN A 469 -16.97 1.79 31.09
N LEU A 470 -17.16 2.67 30.10
CA LEU A 470 -17.92 2.36 28.90
C LEU A 470 -17.18 1.34 28.01
N ILE A 471 -15.85 1.45 27.88
CA ILE A 471 -15.01 0.44 27.20
C ILE A 471 -15.17 -0.93 27.87
N CYS A 472 -15.14 -0.99 29.21
CA CYS A 472 -15.29 -2.25 29.96
C CYS A 472 -16.65 -2.93 29.77
N SER A 473 -17.67 -2.19 29.31
CA SER A 473 -19.01 -2.70 29.01
C SER A 473 -19.32 -2.79 27.52
N SER A 474 -18.30 -2.57 26.67
CA SER A 474 -18.42 -2.62 25.21
C SER A 474 -18.11 -4.02 24.64
N ASN A 475 -18.39 -4.20 23.35
CA ASN A 475 -18.04 -5.40 22.59
C ASN A 475 -16.78 -5.20 21.73
N LEU A 476 -15.86 -4.34 22.18
CA LEU A 476 -14.63 -4.05 21.46
C LEU A 476 -13.78 -5.32 21.30
N VAL A 477 -13.24 -5.49 20.11
CA VAL A 477 -12.28 -6.53 19.71
C VAL A 477 -10.87 -5.97 19.70
N GLU A 478 -10.72 -4.73 19.24
CA GLU A 478 -9.46 -4.01 19.17
C GLU A 478 -9.56 -2.61 19.79
N LEU A 479 -8.59 -2.29 20.64
CA LEU A 479 -8.46 -1.00 21.29
C LEU A 479 -7.05 -0.46 21.06
N SER A 480 -6.93 0.70 20.44
CA SER A 480 -5.68 1.46 20.37
C SER A 480 -5.92 2.84 20.95
N ILE A 481 -5.25 3.18 22.06
CA ILE A 481 -5.39 4.49 22.68
C ILE A 481 -4.01 5.11 22.95
N GLU A 482 -3.86 6.36 22.51
CA GLU A 482 -2.75 7.23 22.87
C GLU A 482 -3.22 8.40 23.74
N GLY A 483 -2.58 8.59 24.91
CA GLY A 483 -2.92 9.66 25.86
C GLY A 483 -1.96 9.83 27.04
N ASP A 484 -2.02 10.98 27.72
CA ASP A 484 -1.13 11.35 28.86
C ASP A 484 -1.69 10.87 30.20
N ASN A 485 -3.02 10.64 30.28
CA ASN A 485 -3.72 10.18 31.49
C ASN A 485 -4.29 8.75 31.35
N VAL A 486 -3.87 8.00 30.32
CA VAL A 486 -4.14 6.55 30.25
C VAL A 486 -3.69 5.86 31.56
N ASP A 487 -2.64 6.40 32.17
CA ASP A 487 -1.97 5.97 33.39
C ASP A 487 -2.85 5.74 34.62
N LYS A 488 -3.93 6.51 34.80
CA LYS A 488 -4.76 6.40 36.02
C LYS A 488 -5.82 5.30 35.94
N PHE A 489 -6.21 4.88 34.74
CA PHE A 489 -7.35 3.98 34.54
C PHE A 489 -7.06 2.81 33.60
N ASN A 490 -5.86 2.71 33.02
CA ASN A 490 -5.47 1.60 32.14
C ASN A 490 -5.65 0.21 32.78
N HIS A 491 -5.39 0.06 34.08
CA HIS A 491 -5.55 -1.19 34.81
C HIS A 491 -6.98 -1.74 34.69
N THR A 492 -8.00 -0.86 34.65
CA THR A 492 -9.41 -1.26 34.57
C THR A 492 -9.75 -2.04 33.29
N ILE A 493 -9.09 -1.73 32.16
CA ILE A 493 -9.29 -2.46 30.90
C ILE A 493 -8.83 -3.92 31.05
N PHE A 494 -7.78 -4.15 31.82
CA PHE A 494 -7.19 -5.48 32.00
C PHE A 494 -7.86 -6.27 33.13
N GLU A 495 -8.19 -5.62 34.25
CA GLU A 495 -8.85 -6.26 35.42
C GLU A 495 -10.24 -6.82 35.07
N THR A 496 -10.97 -6.13 34.21
CA THR A 496 -12.34 -6.50 33.86
C THR A 496 -12.43 -7.70 32.92
N ASN A 497 -11.34 -8.12 32.30
CA ASN A 497 -11.30 -9.29 31.39
C ASN A 497 -12.41 -9.22 30.33
N ILE A 498 -12.48 -8.10 29.59
CA ILE A 498 -13.49 -7.88 28.54
C ILE A 498 -13.46 -9.06 27.56
N PRO A 499 -14.53 -9.89 27.46
CA PRO A 499 -14.48 -11.18 26.76
C PRO A 499 -14.13 -11.08 25.27
N THR A 500 -14.56 -10.00 24.62
CA THR A 500 -14.37 -9.75 23.19
C THR A 500 -13.01 -9.13 22.88
N LEU A 501 -12.36 -8.47 23.84
CA LEU A 501 -11.17 -7.65 23.60
C LEU A 501 -9.94 -8.54 23.43
N LYS A 502 -9.44 -8.63 22.21
CA LYS A 502 -8.31 -9.49 21.82
C LYS A 502 -7.01 -8.73 21.58
N LYS A 503 -7.11 -7.47 21.15
CA LYS A 503 -5.95 -6.65 20.81
C LYS A 503 -5.99 -5.30 21.52
N VAL A 504 -4.89 -4.98 22.20
CA VAL A 504 -4.72 -3.74 22.96
C VAL A 504 -3.39 -3.09 22.59
N VAL A 505 -3.45 -1.85 22.12
CA VAL A 505 -2.30 -1.00 21.81
C VAL A 505 -2.39 0.25 22.67
N LEU A 506 -1.36 0.51 23.48
CA LEU A 506 -1.36 1.63 24.40
C LEU A 506 -0.07 2.45 24.30
N TYR A 507 -0.24 3.76 24.24
CA TYR A 507 0.82 4.77 24.22
C TYR A 507 0.54 5.81 25.32
N GLY A 508 1.49 6.41 26.04
CA GLY A 508 2.56 5.75 26.73
C GLY A 508 2.15 5.55 28.19
N ILE A 509 2.39 4.34 28.67
CA ILE A 509 1.90 3.85 29.95
C ILE A 509 2.89 4.17 31.06
N THR A 510 2.38 4.67 32.18
CA THR A 510 3.07 4.62 33.47
C THR A 510 2.90 3.25 34.11
N TRP A 511 4.03 2.61 34.35
CA TRP A 511 4.19 1.37 35.08
C TRP A 511 3.94 1.59 36.58
N ASN A 512 2.87 1.00 37.11
CA ASN A 512 2.62 0.85 38.54
C ASN A 512 2.19 -0.60 38.85
N ASP A 513 2.26 -1.00 40.12
CA ASP A 513 1.97 -2.37 40.53
C ASP A 513 0.56 -2.83 40.16
N SER A 514 -0.44 -1.96 40.26
CA SER A 514 -1.82 -2.28 39.89
C SER A 514 -1.94 -2.59 38.40
N THR A 515 -1.40 -1.73 37.53
CA THR A 515 -1.40 -1.92 36.08
C THR A 515 -0.64 -3.18 35.69
N MET A 516 0.53 -3.42 36.28
CA MET A 516 1.31 -4.64 36.03
C MET A 516 0.56 -5.91 36.42
N ASN A 517 0.01 -5.93 37.64
CA ASN A 517 -0.74 -7.08 38.14
C ASN A 517 -2.00 -7.33 37.31
N ALA A 518 -2.69 -6.27 36.88
CA ALA A 518 -3.86 -6.38 36.01
C ALA A 518 -3.50 -7.01 34.65
N ILE A 519 -2.40 -6.58 34.02
CA ILE A 519 -1.94 -7.14 32.75
C ILE A 519 -1.54 -8.61 32.91
N VAL A 520 -0.76 -8.94 33.96
CA VAL A 520 -0.32 -10.32 34.22
C VAL A 520 -1.51 -11.27 34.37
N ASN A 521 -2.55 -10.83 35.10
CA ASN A 521 -3.72 -11.65 35.42
C ASN A 521 -4.83 -11.59 34.35
N ASN A 522 -4.66 -10.82 33.28
CA ASN A 522 -5.65 -10.73 32.22
C ASN A 522 -5.75 -12.06 31.44
N LYS A 523 -6.98 -12.45 31.11
CA LYS A 523 -7.33 -13.74 30.50
C LYS A 523 -7.92 -13.63 29.10
N THR A 524 -8.05 -12.42 28.55
CA THR A 524 -8.77 -12.19 27.27
C THR A 524 -7.90 -11.64 26.16
N VAL A 525 -6.93 -10.78 26.49
CA VAL A 525 -6.06 -10.11 25.54
C VAL A 525 -5.01 -11.08 25.01
N GLU A 526 -4.99 -11.25 23.68
CA GLU A 526 -4.06 -12.13 22.97
C GLU A 526 -2.91 -11.34 22.34
N HIS A 527 -3.13 -10.06 22.02
CA HIS A 527 -2.17 -9.17 21.38
C HIS A 527 -2.02 -7.90 22.19
N LEU A 528 -0.81 -7.61 22.65
CA LEU A 528 -0.51 -6.47 23.49
C LEU A 528 0.66 -5.68 22.93
N THR A 529 0.46 -4.38 22.71
CA THR A 529 1.50 -3.48 22.24
C THR A 529 1.63 -2.27 23.15
N PHE A 530 2.85 -1.98 23.57
CA PHE A 530 3.18 -0.84 24.41
C PHE A 530 4.21 0.07 23.74
N PHE A 531 3.93 1.37 23.75
CA PHE A 531 4.88 2.40 23.33
C PHE A 531 5.21 3.31 24.50
N LEU A 532 6.44 3.25 25.01
CA LEU A 532 6.89 4.11 26.11
C LEU A 532 7.33 5.47 25.57
N LEU A 533 6.81 6.55 26.16
CA LEU A 533 7.12 7.94 25.75
C LEU A 533 8.36 8.52 26.39
N ASN A 534 8.58 8.20 27.66
CA ASN A 534 9.72 8.68 28.42
C ASN A 534 10.62 7.48 28.68
N SER A 535 11.74 7.45 27.98
CA SER A 535 12.82 6.48 28.18
C SER A 535 13.41 6.52 29.60
N ASP A 536 13.15 7.59 30.35
CA ASP A 536 13.79 7.87 31.65
C ASP A 536 13.38 6.91 32.77
N ARG A 537 12.39 6.04 32.55
CA ARG A 537 12.04 4.99 33.49
C ARG A 537 12.19 3.63 32.82
N PRO A 538 13.09 2.78 33.32
CA PRO A 538 13.24 1.43 32.78
C PRO A 538 11.92 0.66 32.91
N CYS A 539 11.60 -0.16 31.90
CA CYS A 539 10.56 -1.16 32.08
C CYS A 539 11.01 -2.10 33.20
N PRO A 540 10.14 -2.43 34.18
CA PRO A 540 10.54 -3.32 35.25
C PRO A 540 10.76 -4.72 34.66
N PHE A 541 12.02 -5.12 34.53
CA PHE A 541 12.41 -6.42 33.97
C PHE A 541 11.71 -7.60 34.67
N LYS A 542 11.52 -7.47 35.99
CA LYS A 542 10.74 -8.40 36.82
C LYS A 542 9.28 -8.54 36.35
N PHE A 543 8.65 -7.46 35.89
CA PHE A 543 7.30 -7.52 35.33
C PHE A 543 7.26 -8.34 34.05
N LEU A 544 8.24 -8.19 33.14
CA LEU A 544 8.30 -8.97 31.90
C LEU A 544 8.46 -10.46 32.17
N ILE A 545 9.40 -10.82 33.05
CA ILE A 545 9.59 -12.20 33.51
C ILE A 545 8.27 -12.74 34.08
N HIS A 546 7.64 -11.98 34.97
CA HIS A 546 6.41 -12.39 35.63
C HIS A 546 5.23 -12.55 34.65
N LEU A 547 5.08 -11.61 33.72
CA LEU A 547 4.10 -11.64 32.65
C LEU A 547 4.24 -12.92 31.81
N LEU A 548 5.45 -13.20 31.34
CA LEU A 548 5.72 -14.36 30.50
C LEU A 548 5.64 -15.68 31.28
N GLN A 549 5.92 -15.70 32.58
CA GLN A 549 5.74 -16.90 33.41
C GLN A 549 4.26 -17.22 33.66
N LYS A 550 3.46 -16.20 34.00
CA LYS A 550 2.12 -16.37 34.57
C LYS A 550 1.00 -16.22 33.56
N ASN A 551 1.09 -15.29 32.61
CA ASN A 551 0.04 -15.08 31.64
C ASN A 551 0.02 -16.21 30.60
N LYS A 552 -1.16 -16.82 30.37
CA LYS A 552 -1.37 -17.94 29.45
C LYS A 552 -2.31 -17.61 28.29
N THR A 553 -2.70 -16.36 28.14
CA THR A 553 -3.57 -15.90 27.05
C THR A 553 -2.77 -15.16 25.98
N LEU A 554 -1.74 -14.44 26.40
CA LEU A 554 -0.93 -13.60 25.52
C LEU A 554 -0.20 -14.45 24.47
N LYS A 555 -0.44 -14.12 23.19
CA LYS A 555 0.19 -14.70 22.01
C LYS A 555 1.19 -13.75 21.37
N HIS A 556 0.91 -12.45 21.37
CA HIS A 556 1.76 -11.44 20.75
C HIS A 556 2.06 -10.32 21.74
N LEU A 557 3.34 -10.08 22.00
CA LEU A 557 3.80 -8.98 22.83
C LEU A 557 4.77 -8.12 22.02
N ASN A 558 4.43 -6.85 21.85
CA ASN A 558 5.33 -5.84 21.29
C ASN A 558 5.55 -4.74 22.35
N MET A 559 6.81 -4.46 22.66
CA MET A 559 7.15 -3.33 23.53
C MET A 559 8.29 -2.52 22.94
N ASN A 560 7.95 -1.30 22.52
CA ASN A 560 8.88 -0.35 21.96
C ASN A 560 9.47 0.56 23.03
N SER A 561 10.73 0.95 22.83
CA SER A 561 11.44 1.93 23.67
C SER A 561 11.68 1.48 25.13
N ILE A 562 11.95 0.19 25.37
CA ILE A 562 12.41 -0.29 26.68
C ILE A 562 13.90 0.03 26.85
N LEU A 563 14.27 0.78 27.89
CA LEU A 563 15.64 0.83 28.37
C LEU A 563 15.91 -0.30 29.36
N PHE A 564 16.98 -1.06 29.13
CA PHE A 564 17.51 -2.03 30.07
C PHE A 564 18.66 -1.40 30.86
N GLU A 565 18.52 -1.32 32.17
CA GLU A 565 19.63 -0.93 33.05
C GLU A 565 20.65 -2.06 33.20
N TYR A 566 21.94 -1.71 33.28
CA TYR A 566 23.03 -2.64 33.58
C TYR A 566 22.80 -3.45 34.87
N ALA A 567 22.07 -2.90 35.84
CA ALA A 567 21.71 -3.60 37.08
C ALA A 567 20.85 -4.87 36.83
N ASN A 568 20.18 -4.98 35.68
CA ASN A 568 19.34 -6.12 35.32
C ASN A 568 20.10 -7.26 34.63
N LEU A 569 21.42 -7.12 34.39
CA LEU A 569 22.25 -8.14 33.72
C LEU A 569 22.13 -9.54 34.34
N SER A 570 21.97 -9.62 35.65
CA SER A 570 21.82 -10.89 36.38
C SER A 570 20.50 -11.61 36.10
N GLN A 571 19.47 -10.89 35.65
CA GLN A 571 18.14 -11.43 35.40
C GLN A 571 17.96 -11.89 33.93
N PHE A 572 18.82 -11.45 33.01
CA PHE A 572 18.71 -11.80 31.58
C PHE A 572 18.66 -13.31 31.30
N PRO A 573 19.49 -14.17 31.94
CA PRO A 573 19.38 -15.61 31.75
C PRO A 573 18.01 -16.17 32.13
N GLU A 574 17.41 -15.69 33.23
CA GLU A 574 16.06 -16.08 33.63
C GLU A 574 15.03 -15.63 32.59
N PHE A 575 15.16 -14.41 32.08
CA PHE A 575 14.26 -13.89 31.05
C PHE A 575 14.30 -14.71 29.76
N ILE A 576 15.48 -15.06 29.24
CA ILE A 576 15.62 -15.94 28.08
C ILE A 576 14.99 -17.30 28.34
N GLN A 577 15.23 -17.88 29.52
CA GLN A 577 14.65 -19.16 29.90
C GLN A 577 13.12 -19.11 29.97
N VAL A 578 12.55 -18.04 30.51
CA VAL A 578 11.10 -17.83 30.56
C VAL A 578 10.51 -17.65 29.16
N ILE A 579 11.19 -16.93 28.26
CA ILE A 579 10.78 -16.87 26.85
C ILE A 579 10.76 -18.29 26.28
N ARG A 580 11.80 -19.10 26.49
CA ARG A 580 11.90 -20.49 26.01
C ARG A 580 10.78 -21.38 26.56
N ASP A 581 10.42 -21.23 27.83
CA ASP A 581 9.41 -22.08 28.48
C ASP A 581 7.95 -21.65 28.21
N ASN A 582 7.71 -20.42 27.76
CA ASN A 582 6.36 -19.91 27.53
C ASN A 582 5.62 -20.60 26.36
N GLN A 583 4.57 -21.37 26.62
CA GLN A 583 3.89 -22.16 25.57
C GLN A 583 2.86 -21.40 24.73
N THR A 584 2.52 -20.15 25.09
CA THR A 584 1.41 -19.42 24.47
C THR A 584 1.86 -18.31 23.54
N LEU A 585 3.05 -17.76 23.79
CA LEU A 585 3.64 -16.66 23.05
C LEU A 585 4.10 -17.14 21.67
N LEU A 586 3.46 -16.59 20.65
CA LEU A 586 3.74 -16.80 19.23
C LEU A 586 4.60 -15.68 18.65
N SER A 587 4.59 -14.46 19.21
CA SER A 587 5.58 -13.45 18.83
C SER A 587 5.97 -12.54 19.99
N LEU A 588 7.26 -12.20 20.01
CA LEU A 588 7.86 -11.26 20.96
C LEU A 588 8.70 -10.27 20.17
N ASP A 589 8.29 -9.01 20.18
CA ASP A 589 9.02 -7.91 19.56
C ASP A 589 9.46 -6.92 20.64
N LEU A 590 10.76 -6.95 20.92
CA LEU A 590 11.44 -6.07 21.87
C LEU A 590 12.64 -5.49 21.14
N PHE A 591 12.83 -4.18 21.25
CA PHE A 591 13.89 -3.49 20.54
C PHE A 591 15.29 -3.92 21.06
N SER A 592 15.94 -4.84 20.36
CA SER A 592 17.18 -5.53 20.78
C SER A 592 18.41 -4.64 20.87
N ILE A 593 18.37 -3.45 20.26
CA ILE A 593 19.47 -2.45 20.32
C ILE A 593 19.79 -2.06 21.77
N MET A 594 18.84 -2.23 22.70
CA MET A 594 19.02 -1.93 24.12
C MET A 594 19.45 -3.14 24.96
N PHE A 595 19.68 -4.32 24.35
CA PHE A 595 20.06 -5.52 25.09
C PHE A 595 21.58 -5.57 25.31
N PRO A 596 22.05 -6.21 26.39
CA PRO A 596 23.47 -6.49 26.57
C PRO A 596 24.00 -7.33 25.40
N PRO A 597 25.12 -6.93 24.75
CA PRO A 597 25.61 -7.57 23.53
C PRO A 597 25.76 -9.10 23.63
N GLN A 598 26.15 -9.60 24.79
CA GLN A 598 26.35 -11.04 25.02
C GLN A 598 25.07 -11.89 24.97
N TYR A 599 23.88 -11.28 25.08
CA TYR A 599 22.59 -12.00 25.07
C TYR A 599 21.77 -11.76 23.80
N VAL A 600 22.18 -10.85 22.92
CA VAL A 600 21.44 -10.53 21.67
C VAL A 600 21.29 -11.78 20.79
N VAL A 601 22.38 -12.51 20.56
CA VAL A 601 22.38 -13.72 19.71
C VAL A 601 21.51 -14.82 20.32
N GLU A 602 21.55 -15.00 21.64
CA GLU A 602 20.73 -16.03 22.31
C GLU A 602 19.24 -15.67 22.25
N TYR A 603 18.91 -14.38 22.45
CA TYR A 603 17.56 -13.88 22.31
C TYR A 603 17.02 -14.09 20.89
N GLU A 604 17.76 -13.65 19.87
CA GLU A 604 17.37 -13.81 18.46
C GLU A 604 17.17 -15.28 18.11
N LYS A 605 18.06 -16.16 18.58
CA LYS A 605 17.94 -17.60 18.40
C LYS A 605 16.65 -18.15 19.03
N VAL A 606 16.38 -17.85 20.30
CA VAL A 606 15.18 -18.34 21.01
C VAL A 606 13.90 -17.81 20.37
N CYS A 607 13.87 -16.55 19.95
CA CYS A 607 12.76 -15.99 19.20
C CYS A 607 12.57 -16.75 17.88
N ASN A 608 13.61 -16.89 17.06
CA ASN A 608 13.52 -17.60 15.77
C ASN A 608 13.12 -19.07 15.91
N GLU A 609 13.58 -19.77 16.95
CA GLU A 609 13.21 -21.18 17.23
C GLU A 609 11.74 -21.34 17.61
N LYS A 610 11.13 -20.33 18.25
CA LYS A 610 9.70 -20.32 18.59
C LYS A 610 8.77 -19.87 17.46
N LEU A 611 9.33 -19.18 16.47
CA LEU A 611 8.59 -18.50 15.40
C LEU A 611 8.37 -19.35 14.14
N LEU A 612 8.64 -20.67 14.19
CA LEU A 612 8.47 -21.64 13.09
C LEU A 612 7.22 -22.50 13.23
#